data_AF-A0A8K0PX60-F1
#
_entry.id   AF-A0A8K0PX60-F1
#
_cell.length_a   1.000
_cell.length_b   1.000
_cell.length_c   1.000
_cell.angle_alpha   90.00
_cell.angle_beta   90.00
_cell.angle_gamma   90.00
#
_symmetry.space_group_name_H-M   'P 1'
#
loop_
_entity.id
_entity.type
_entity.pdbx_description
1 polymer ?
#
loop_
_entity_poly.entity_id
_entity_poly.type
_entity_poly.pdbx_seq_one_letter_code
_entity_poly.pdbx_strand_id
1 'polypeptide(L)'
;MADTITLSDAMGASLPANIRFIFVLLLLLHQIHSLIVECFYIYAQPRPLFKPPADWDFGDPMLPPPTWTWTYRTRWIVLNALAMFFVGIIFSAFAFRNAADFQRDLNSQCDAQADGDIAGVGVRVAFWIQIGMLVFIVGIKSVAISPSNAAVKELAGGLVITHLSLGISLLVLSHQGKLSGLNAALGAMVLDAQNVALSVSFSSREVLAARSEVVTIAITQFTGLVWIGVLMSGYTVGRYQTDDCPCFSFFWWSWHDTCLGVPMMETSIFWVYYDFRWLNSIHNWLFGLRYMWDFHLWEKYASDDLDVVEPFWTHVPEMVGFSLFRHAVFGLGSLAAAELTLRAHNGGRGPEEFTVGQVTGIVVASLTFLRAAWLFLVTFSKD
;
A
#
# COMPACT_ATOMS: atom_id res chain seq x y z
N MET A 1 -9.35 49.59 3.64
CA MET A 1 -9.09 49.11 2.28
C MET A 1 -8.91 47.62 2.39
N ALA A 2 -9.93 46.87 1.96
CA ALA A 2 -9.93 45.42 2.01
C ALA A 2 -9.16 44.93 0.79
N ASP A 3 -7.87 44.64 0.98
CA ASP A 3 -7.12 43.81 0.04
C ASP A 3 -7.63 42.38 0.19
N THR A 4 -8.74 42.15 -0.49
CA THR A 4 -9.34 40.85 -0.69
C THR A 4 -8.45 40.16 -1.71
N ILE A 5 -7.33 39.59 -1.25
CA ILE A 5 -6.67 38.52 -2.00
C ILE A 5 -7.73 37.43 -2.06
N THR A 6 -8.31 37.30 -3.25
CA THR A 6 -9.36 36.36 -3.53
C THR A 6 -8.77 34.97 -3.35
N LEU A 7 -9.61 34.04 -2.88
CA LEU A 7 -9.40 32.61 -3.03
C LEU A 7 -9.00 32.24 -4.48
N SER A 8 -9.15 33.16 -5.46
CA SER A 8 -8.99 33.08 -6.92
C SER A 8 -7.62 33.49 -7.51
N ASP A 9 -6.62 33.94 -6.72
CA ASP A 9 -5.20 33.65 -7.06
C ASP A 9 -4.85 32.19 -6.67
N ALA A 10 -5.86 31.46 -6.16
CA ALA A 10 -6.22 30.05 -6.37
C ALA A 10 -5.23 29.21 -7.18
N MET A 11 -4.70 28.17 -6.53
CA MET A 11 -4.57 26.85 -7.17
C MET A 11 -3.74 26.77 -8.47
N GLY A 12 -2.79 27.65 -8.75
CA GLY A 12 -1.86 27.44 -9.86
C GLY A 12 -0.83 26.37 -9.47
N ALA A 13 -0.92 25.07 -9.80
CA ALA A 13 -1.83 24.36 -10.69
C ALA A 13 -2.06 22.91 -10.19
N SER A 14 -2.53 22.74 -8.95
CA SER A 14 -3.01 21.42 -8.49
C SER A 14 -4.43 21.18 -9.02
N LEU A 15 -4.80 19.92 -9.27
CA LEU A 15 -6.13 19.59 -9.80
C LEU A 15 -7.25 20.18 -8.91
N PRO A 16 -8.28 20.81 -9.51
CA PRO A 16 -9.45 21.28 -8.78
C PRO A 16 -10.06 20.18 -7.89
N ALA A 17 -10.52 20.56 -6.69
CA ALA A 17 -11.05 19.64 -5.69
C ALA A 17 -12.15 18.72 -6.25
N ASN A 18 -13.05 19.24 -7.07
CA ASN A 18 -14.11 18.47 -7.73
C ASN A 18 -13.55 17.41 -8.71
N ILE A 19 -12.49 17.71 -9.46
CA ILE A 19 -11.86 16.74 -10.36
C ILE A 19 -11.16 15.64 -9.54
N ARG A 20 -10.46 16.02 -8.46
CA ARG A 20 -9.86 15.06 -7.53
C ARG A 20 -10.92 14.17 -6.87
N PHE A 21 -12.03 14.74 -6.45
CA PHE A 21 -13.15 13.99 -5.87
C PHE A 21 -13.72 12.98 -6.86
N ILE A 22 -14.02 13.40 -8.10
CA ILE A 22 -14.51 12.50 -9.15
C ILE A 22 -13.51 11.38 -9.39
N PHE A 23 -12.22 11.70 -9.48
CA PHE A 23 -11.18 10.70 -9.67
C PHE A 23 -11.16 9.65 -8.55
N VAL A 24 -11.10 10.08 -7.29
CA VAL A 24 -11.07 9.18 -6.13
C VAL A 24 -12.37 8.36 -6.03
N LEU A 25 -13.52 8.96 -6.35
CA LEU A 25 -14.79 8.25 -6.42
C LEU A 25 -14.79 7.18 -7.52
N LEU A 26 -14.23 7.47 -8.70
CA LEU A 26 -14.08 6.49 -9.77
C LEU A 26 -13.16 5.33 -9.35
N LEU A 27 -12.08 5.60 -8.62
CA LEU A 27 -11.22 4.55 -8.04
C LEU A 27 -12.01 3.66 -7.07
N LEU A 28 -12.82 4.25 -6.20
CA LEU A 28 -13.68 3.53 -5.27
C LEU A 28 -14.69 2.64 -5.99
N LEU A 29 -15.43 3.20 -6.96
CA LEU A 29 -16.41 2.45 -7.75
C LEU A 29 -15.75 1.32 -8.55
N HIS A 30 -14.58 1.58 -9.13
CA HIS A 30 -13.79 0.56 -9.82
C HIS A 30 -13.37 -0.57 -8.88
N GLN A 31 -12.96 -0.25 -7.65
CA GLN A 31 -12.59 -1.24 -6.65
C GLN A 31 -13.79 -2.07 -6.18
N ILE A 32 -14.95 -1.44 -5.97
CA ILE A 32 -16.21 -2.14 -5.66
C ILE A 32 -16.56 -3.11 -6.79
N HIS A 33 -16.52 -2.64 -8.04
CA HIS A 33 -16.79 -3.49 -9.20
C HIS A 33 -15.81 -4.66 -9.28
N SER A 34 -14.50 -4.41 -9.10
CA SER A 34 -13.48 -5.46 -9.11
C SER A 34 -13.70 -6.49 -8.01
N LEU A 35 -14.05 -6.04 -6.80
CA LEU A 35 -14.36 -6.92 -5.68
C LEU A 35 -15.60 -7.79 -5.98
N ILE A 36 -16.67 -7.21 -6.53
CA ILE A 36 -17.88 -7.95 -6.89
C ILE A 36 -17.59 -9.01 -7.95
N VAL A 37 -16.88 -8.61 -9.02
CA VAL A 37 -16.51 -9.51 -10.11
C VAL A 37 -15.64 -10.64 -9.60
N GLU A 38 -14.57 -10.34 -8.85
CA GLU A 38 -13.66 -11.36 -8.34
C GLU A 38 -14.32 -12.27 -7.29
N CYS A 39 -15.13 -11.74 -6.37
CA CYS A 39 -15.90 -12.57 -5.45
C CYS A 39 -16.85 -13.49 -6.22
N PHE A 40 -17.59 -12.97 -7.21
CA PHE A 40 -18.47 -13.82 -8.01
C PHE A 40 -17.69 -14.93 -8.71
N TYR A 41 -16.53 -14.63 -9.32
CA TYR A 41 -15.70 -15.65 -9.97
C TYR A 41 -15.06 -16.64 -9.00
N ILE A 42 -14.51 -16.18 -7.88
CA ILE A 42 -13.84 -17.03 -6.87
C ILE A 42 -14.84 -18.00 -6.24
N TYR A 43 -16.07 -17.55 -5.98
CA TYR A 43 -17.08 -18.37 -5.32
C TYR A 43 -17.95 -19.17 -6.30
N ALA A 44 -18.13 -18.73 -7.54
CA ALA A 44 -18.92 -19.46 -8.54
C ALA A 44 -18.15 -20.60 -9.23
N GLN A 45 -16.82 -20.60 -9.20
CA GLN A 45 -16.03 -21.68 -9.81
C GLN A 45 -16.02 -22.91 -8.88
N PRO A 46 -16.53 -24.08 -9.31
CA PRO A 46 -16.40 -25.31 -8.55
C PRO A 46 -14.91 -25.61 -8.35
N ARG A 47 -14.51 -25.99 -7.14
CA ARG A 47 -13.09 -26.28 -6.84
C ARG A 47 -12.64 -27.44 -7.74
N PRO A 48 -11.65 -27.26 -8.63
CA PRO A 48 -11.17 -28.34 -9.50
C PRO A 48 -10.37 -29.42 -8.75
N LEU A 49 -10.31 -29.35 -7.42
CA LEU A 49 -9.39 -30.13 -6.59
C LEU A 49 -9.83 -31.57 -6.30
N PHE A 50 -10.97 -32.02 -6.82
CA PHE A 50 -11.39 -33.41 -6.65
C PHE A 50 -11.70 -34.02 -7.99
N LYS A 51 -10.77 -34.85 -8.49
CA LYS A 51 -11.21 -36.04 -9.21
C LYS A 51 -11.92 -36.86 -8.14
N PRO A 52 -13.25 -37.07 -8.23
CA PRO A 52 -13.92 -37.93 -7.26
C PRO A 52 -13.23 -39.30 -7.26
N PRO A 53 -13.15 -39.98 -6.10
CA PRO A 53 -12.49 -41.28 -6.03
C PRO A 53 -13.09 -42.23 -7.08
N ALA A 54 -12.28 -43.14 -7.61
CA ALA A 54 -12.61 -43.93 -8.81
C ALA A 54 -13.88 -44.81 -8.67
N ASP A 55 -14.43 -44.93 -7.47
CA ASP A 55 -15.68 -45.61 -7.12
C ASP A 55 -16.93 -44.70 -7.18
N TRP A 56 -16.75 -43.38 -7.31
CA TRP A 56 -17.83 -42.41 -7.50
C TRP A 56 -18.12 -42.26 -9.00
N ASP A 57 -18.98 -43.15 -9.50
CA ASP A 57 -19.48 -43.17 -10.88
C ASP A 57 -20.47 -42.01 -11.11
N PHE A 58 -19.95 -40.78 -11.21
CA PHE A 58 -20.71 -39.67 -11.76
C PHE A 58 -20.80 -39.87 -13.27
N GLY A 59 -21.91 -40.46 -13.70
CA GLY A 59 -22.20 -40.85 -15.09
C GLY A 59 -22.28 -39.72 -16.12
N ASP A 60 -21.69 -38.56 -15.89
CA ASP A 60 -21.53 -37.52 -16.91
C ASP A 60 -20.13 -36.87 -16.82
N PRO A 61 -19.38 -36.77 -17.93
CA PRO A 61 -18.11 -36.08 -17.93
C PRO A 61 -18.33 -34.63 -17.52
N MET A 62 -17.73 -34.22 -16.40
CA MET A 62 -17.62 -32.81 -16.03
C MET A 62 -17.06 -32.07 -17.25
N LEU A 63 -17.90 -31.30 -17.91
CA LEU A 63 -17.52 -30.46 -19.03
C LEU A 63 -16.31 -29.63 -18.57
N PRO A 64 -15.20 -29.61 -19.35
CA PRO A 64 -14.04 -28.83 -18.97
C PRO A 64 -14.50 -27.39 -18.73
N PRO A 65 -14.05 -26.74 -17.63
CA PRO A 65 -14.39 -25.35 -17.40
C PRO A 65 -14.03 -24.57 -18.67
N PRO A 66 -14.95 -23.74 -19.19
CA PRO A 66 -14.77 -23.12 -20.50
C PRO A 66 -13.45 -22.36 -20.53
N THR A 67 -12.50 -22.83 -21.33
CA THR A 67 -11.14 -22.26 -21.48
C THR A 67 -11.16 -20.78 -21.89
N TRP A 68 -12.28 -20.31 -22.45
CA TRP A 68 -12.55 -18.92 -22.77
C TRP A 68 -12.61 -17.98 -21.56
N THR A 69 -12.82 -18.48 -20.33
CA THR A 69 -12.90 -17.61 -19.13
C THR A 69 -11.54 -17.15 -18.63
N TRP A 70 -10.48 -17.96 -18.79
CA TRP A 70 -9.19 -17.66 -18.15
C TRP A 70 -8.42 -16.59 -18.91
N THR A 71 -8.20 -16.76 -20.21
CA THR A 71 -7.50 -15.76 -21.04
C THR A 71 -8.21 -14.40 -21.03
N TYR A 72 -9.54 -14.40 -21.00
CA TYR A 72 -10.34 -13.19 -20.87
C TYR A 72 -10.12 -12.54 -19.50
N ARG A 73 -10.18 -13.32 -18.41
CA ARG A 73 -9.91 -12.84 -17.04
C ARG A 73 -8.51 -12.25 -16.92
N THR A 74 -7.48 -12.93 -17.44
CA THR A 74 -6.10 -12.44 -17.45
C THR A 74 -6.01 -11.09 -18.15
N ARG A 75 -6.49 -11.02 -19.39
CA ARG A 75 -6.43 -9.79 -20.18
C ARG A 75 -7.16 -8.66 -19.47
N TRP A 76 -8.33 -8.94 -18.88
CA TRP A 76 -9.08 -7.95 -18.12
C TRP A 76 -8.30 -7.47 -16.89
N ILE A 77 -7.76 -8.35 -16.05
CA ILE A 77 -6.97 -7.97 -14.86
C ILE A 77 -5.76 -7.13 -15.26
N VAL A 78 -5.01 -7.58 -16.27
CA VAL A 78 -3.81 -6.90 -16.76
C VAL A 78 -4.13 -5.52 -17.32
N LEU A 79 -5.12 -5.42 -18.21
CA LEU A 79 -5.50 -4.15 -18.83
C LEU A 79 -6.04 -3.16 -17.80
N ASN A 80 -6.85 -3.62 -16.82
CA ASN A 80 -7.33 -2.75 -15.75
C ASN A 80 -6.19 -2.26 -14.86
N ALA A 81 -5.27 -3.15 -14.48
CA ALA A 81 -4.14 -2.76 -13.65
C ALA A 81 -3.22 -1.76 -14.37
N LEU A 82 -2.95 -1.96 -15.66
CA LEU A 82 -2.20 -1.01 -16.48
C LEU A 82 -2.95 0.32 -16.65
N ALA A 83 -4.25 0.29 -16.94
CA ALA A 83 -5.05 1.51 -17.06
C ALA A 83 -5.00 2.31 -15.75
N MET A 84 -5.22 1.66 -14.60
CA MET A 84 -5.14 2.28 -13.28
C MET A 84 -3.74 2.82 -12.96
N PHE A 85 -2.70 2.12 -13.40
CA PHE A 85 -1.33 2.59 -13.27
C PHE A 85 -1.08 3.88 -14.03
N PHE A 86 -1.38 3.91 -15.33
CA PHE A 86 -1.16 5.12 -16.14
C PHE A 86 -2.03 6.28 -15.68
N VAL A 87 -3.32 6.02 -15.44
CA VAL A 87 -4.27 7.01 -14.94
C VAL A 87 -3.83 7.54 -13.57
N GLY A 88 -3.35 6.65 -12.70
CA GLY A 88 -2.80 7.00 -11.39
C GLY A 88 -1.51 7.83 -11.48
N ILE A 89 -0.56 7.49 -12.36
CA ILE A 89 0.66 8.29 -12.58
C ILE A 89 0.30 9.69 -13.05
N ILE A 90 -0.54 9.78 -14.08
CA ILE A 90 -0.97 11.06 -14.65
C ILE A 90 -1.63 11.89 -13.57
N PHE A 91 -2.58 11.31 -12.84
CA PHE A 91 -3.27 11.99 -11.76
C PHE A 91 -2.32 12.46 -10.67
N SER A 92 -1.43 11.59 -10.17
CA SER A 92 -0.44 11.96 -9.15
C SER A 92 0.46 13.11 -9.64
N ALA A 93 0.95 13.06 -10.87
CA ALA A 93 1.78 14.13 -11.44
C ALA A 93 1.05 15.48 -11.44
N PHE A 94 -0.25 15.50 -11.74
CA PHE A 94 -1.06 16.72 -11.71
C PHE A 94 -1.52 17.11 -10.29
N ALA A 95 -1.81 16.15 -9.41
CA ALA A 95 -2.29 16.38 -8.06
C ALA A 95 -1.19 16.98 -7.17
N PHE A 96 0.04 16.46 -7.29
CA PHE A 96 1.20 16.92 -6.53
C PHE A 96 1.88 18.15 -7.14
N ARG A 97 1.41 18.63 -8.29
CA ARG A 97 1.96 19.83 -8.93
C ARG A 97 1.83 21.03 -7.98
N ASN A 98 2.96 21.65 -7.65
CA ASN A 98 3.08 22.82 -6.78
C ASN A 98 2.61 22.60 -5.33
N ALA A 99 2.43 21.35 -4.89
CA ALA A 99 1.99 21.06 -3.52
C ALA A 99 3.00 21.55 -2.46
N ALA A 100 4.31 21.47 -2.75
CA ALA A 100 5.35 21.90 -1.82
C ALA A 100 5.40 23.42 -1.61
N ASP A 101 5.19 24.21 -2.66
CA ASP A 101 5.30 25.67 -2.59
C ASP A 101 4.21 26.24 -1.67
N PHE A 102 2.98 25.74 -1.82
CA PHE A 102 1.86 26.16 -0.99
C PHE A 102 2.02 25.76 0.49
N GLN A 103 2.54 24.55 0.76
CA GLN A 103 2.78 24.11 2.14
C GLN A 103 3.80 24.98 2.87
N ARG A 104 4.82 25.46 2.15
CA ARG A 104 5.94 26.20 2.75
C ARG A 104 5.51 27.50 3.40
N ASP A 105 4.59 28.23 2.78
CA ASP A 105 4.14 29.53 3.29
C ASP A 105 3.35 29.38 4.59
N LEU A 106 2.43 28.41 4.63
CA LEU A 106 1.60 28.12 5.81
C LEU A 106 2.40 27.49 6.95
N ASN A 107 3.30 26.57 6.64
CA ASN A 107 4.07 25.84 7.65
C ASN A 107 5.30 26.61 8.16
N SER A 108 5.59 27.79 7.59
CA SER A 108 6.73 28.63 8.01
C SER A 108 6.66 29.09 9.48
N GLN A 109 5.47 29.02 10.10
CA GLN A 109 5.23 29.41 11.48
C GLN A 109 5.35 28.24 12.47
N CYS A 110 5.68 27.03 11.99
CA CYS A 110 5.81 25.84 12.84
C CYS A 110 7.27 25.53 13.18
N ASP A 111 7.60 25.60 14.46
CA ASP A 111 8.92 25.22 14.98
C ASP A 111 8.99 23.75 15.42
N ALA A 112 7.86 23.04 15.39
CA ALA A 112 7.80 21.63 15.77
C ALA A 112 8.78 20.77 14.94
N GLN A 113 9.63 19.99 15.61
CA GLN A 113 10.54 19.08 14.91
C GLN A 113 9.85 17.75 14.59
N ALA A 114 10.16 17.19 13.42
CA ALA A 114 9.73 15.85 13.06
C ALA A 114 10.43 14.84 13.98
N ASP A 115 9.66 13.93 14.57
CA ASP A 115 10.20 12.90 15.45
C ASP A 115 11.10 11.94 14.64
N GLY A 116 12.29 11.66 15.18
CA GLY A 116 13.28 10.79 14.54
C GLY A 116 12.74 9.38 14.24
N ASP A 117 11.91 8.83 15.12
CA ASP A 117 11.33 7.49 14.99
C ASP A 117 10.18 7.41 13.96
N ILE A 118 9.63 8.55 13.54
CA ILE A 118 8.55 8.61 12.54
C ILE A 118 9.11 8.99 11.17
N ALA A 119 9.88 10.06 11.11
CA ALA A 119 10.27 10.71 9.86
C ALA A 119 11.75 11.12 9.83
N GLY A 120 12.55 10.59 10.75
CA GLY A 120 13.99 10.77 10.72
C GLY A 120 14.63 10.17 9.46
N VAL A 121 15.83 10.64 9.14
CA VAL A 121 16.54 10.27 7.89
C VAL A 121 16.69 8.74 7.75
N GLY A 122 17.06 8.05 8.82
CA GLY A 122 17.20 6.58 8.81
C GLY A 122 15.91 5.85 8.46
N VAL A 123 14.80 6.28 9.06
CA VAL A 123 13.46 5.72 8.84
C VAL A 123 13.02 5.96 7.39
N ARG A 124 13.24 7.16 6.85
CA ARG A 124 12.94 7.50 5.45
C ARG A 124 13.72 6.65 4.46
N VAL A 125 15.03 6.54 4.65
CA VAL A 125 15.90 5.70 3.80
C VAL A 125 15.44 4.25 3.83
N ALA A 126 15.11 3.73 5.02
CA ALA A 126 14.59 2.38 5.18
C ALA A 126 13.31 2.15 4.36
N PHE A 127 12.34 3.07 4.39
CA PHE A 127 11.10 2.94 3.62
C PHE A 127 11.33 3.02 2.11
N TRP A 128 12.17 3.95 1.64
CA TRP A 128 12.51 4.05 0.22
C TRP A 128 13.18 2.78 -0.28
N ILE A 129 14.11 2.21 0.49
CA ILE A 129 14.77 0.95 0.13
C ILE A 129 13.77 -0.19 0.12
N GLN A 130 12.96 -0.37 1.17
CA GLN A 130 12.02 -1.50 1.27
C GLN A 130 10.94 -1.43 0.19
N ILE A 131 10.26 -0.29 0.04
CA ILE A 131 9.18 -0.11 -0.94
C ILE A 131 9.75 -0.10 -2.36
N GLY A 132 10.85 0.62 -2.59
CA GLY A 132 11.51 0.66 -3.89
C GLY A 132 12.00 -0.71 -4.36
N MET A 133 12.62 -1.49 -3.47
CA MET A 133 13.09 -2.84 -3.79
C MET A 133 11.92 -3.79 -4.05
N LEU A 134 10.84 -3.69 -3.28
CA LEU A 134 9.64 -4.50 -3.52
C LEU A 134 9.04 -4.22 -4.90
N VAL A 135 8.91 -2.94 -5.27
CA VAL A 135 8.45 -2.52 -6.61
C VAL A 135 9.43 -3.01 -7.69
N PHE A 136 10.73 -2.91 -7.45
CA PHE A 136 11.76 -3.35 -8.40
C PHE A 136 11.73 -4.87 -8.64
N ILE A 137 11.79 -5.67 -7.58
CA ILE A 137 11.80 -7.14 -7.68
C ILE A 137 10.52 -7.63 -8.34
N VAL A 138 9.35 -7.16 -7.88
CA VAL A 138 8.08 -7.64 -8.42
C VAL A 138 7.85 -7.10 -9.83
N GLY A 139 8.32 -5.89 -10.15
CA GLY A 139 8.26 -5.29 -11.48
C GLY A 139 9.08 -6.07 -12.50
N ILE A 140 10.35 -6.40 -12.16
CA ILE A 140 11.19 -7.24 -13.02
C ILE A 140 10.56 -8.61 -13.21
N LYS A 141 10.04 -9.25 -12.15
CA LYS A 141 9.39 -10.57 -12.28
C LYS A 141 8.17 -10.53 -13.19
N SER A 142 7.36 -9.47 -13.08
CA SER A 142 6.16 -9.31 -13.90
C SER A 142 6.47 -9.18 -15.40
N VAL A 143 7.67 -8.70 -15.75
CA VAL A 143 8.11 -8.52 -17.13
C VAL A 143 8.97 -9.69 -17.63
N ALA A 144 9.80 -10.28 -16.77
CA ALA A 144 10.83 -11.24 -17.14
C ALA A 144 10.36 -12.71 -17.20
N ILE A 145 9.11 -13.02 -16.80
CA ILE A 145 8.54 -14.39 -16.81
C ILE A 145 9.52 -15.41 -16.16
N SER A 146 10.28 -15.00 -15.14
CA SER A 146 11.16 -15.91 -14.40
C SER A 146 10.36 -16.48 -13.20
N PRO A 147 10.24 -17.81 -13.07
CA PRO A 147 9.47 -18.46 -12.02
C PRO A 147 10.12 -18.38 -10.63
N SER A 148 11.28 -17.72 -10.53
CA SER A 148 12.05 -17.64 -9.29
C SER A 148 11.43 -16.70 -8.26
N ASN A 149 10.87 -17.30 -7.23
CA ASN A 149 10.41 -16.55 -6.07
C ASN A 149 11.62 -16.24 -5.17
N ALA A 150 12.43 -15.25 -5.51
CA ALA A 150 13.43 -14.73 -4.58
C ALA A 150 12.85 -13.58 -3.74
N ALA A 151 12.89 -13.74 -2.41
CA ALA A 151 12.94 -12.71 -1.37
C ALA A 151 11.72 -11.83 -1.08
N VAL A 152 10.56 -12.06 -1.71
CA VAL A 152 9.37 -11.23 -1.42
C VAL A 152 8.88 -11.45 0.00
N LYS A 153 8.97 -12.69 0.50
CA LYS A 153 8.63 -13.02 1.89
C LYS A 153 9.48 -12.26 2.90
N GLU A 154 10.79 -12.21 2.69
CA GLU A 154 11.70 -11.50 3.61
C GLU A 154 11.45 -9.98 3.60
N LEU A 155 11.17 -9.41 2.41
CA LEU A 155 10.75 -8.01 2.30
C LEU A 155 9.43 -7.74 3.02
N ALA A 156 8.47 -8.64 2.91
CA ALA A 156 7.20 -8.53 3.62
C ALA A 156 7.41 -8.52 5.15
N GLY A 157 8.20 -9.47 5.68
CA GLY A 157 8.51 -9.53 7.10
C GLY A 157 9.24 -8.28 7.61
N GLY A 158 10.21 -7.78 6.85
CA GLY A 158 10.89 -6.52 7.15
C GLY A 158 9.94 -5.32 7.19
N LEU A 159 8.97 -5.28 6.27
CA LEU A 159 7.95 -4.23 6.19
C LEU A 159 6.91 -4.33 7.32
N VAL A 160 6.55 -5.54 7.74
CA VAL A 160 5.69 -5.78 8.92
C VAL A 160 6.34 -5.21 10.17
N ILE A 161 7.63 -5.51 10.39
CA ILE A 161 8.36 -5.04 11.57
C ILE A 161 8.43 -3.51 11.60
N THR A 162 8.78 -2.88 10.48
CA THR A 162 8.88 -1.41 10.42
C THR A 162 7.52 -0.73 10.53
N HIS A 163 6.44 -1.37 10.04
CA HIS A 163 5.07 -0.89 10.21
C HIS A 163 4.61 -0.93 11.66
N LEU A 164 4.82 -2.06 12.35
CA LEU A 164 4.47 -2.18 13.77
C LEU A 164 5.30 -1.22 14.63
N SER A 165 6.59 -1.08 14.33
CA SER A 165 7.48 -0.12 14.99
C SER A 165 6.94 1.30 14.88
N LEU A 166 6.57 1.74 13.68
CA LEU A 166 5.98 3.06 13.46
C LEU A 166 4.64 3.24 14.21
N GLY A 167 3.77 2.24 14.17
CA GLY A 167 2.50 2.26 14.92
C GLY A 167 2.71 2.39 16.43
N ILE A 168 3.73 1.73 16.99
CA ILE A 168 4.10 1.86 18.41
C ILE A 168 4.60 3.26 18.71
N SER A 169 5.49 3.84 17.89
CA SER A 169 5.98 5.21 18.09
C SER A 169 4.84 6.23 18.09
N LEU A 170 3.89 6.09 17.17
CA LEU A 170 2.69 6.94 17.10
C LEU A 170 1.80 6.79 18.34
N LEU A 171 1.61 5.56 18.81
CA LEU A 171 0.85 5.27 20.03
C LEU A 171 1.51 5.90 21.26
N VAL A 172 2.82 5.76 21.40
CA VAL A 172 3.59 6.30 22.53
C VAL A 172 3.48 7.83 22.56
N LEU A 173 3.73 8.50 21.43
CA LEU A 173 3.61 9.96 21.34
C LEU A 173 2.17 10.43 21.58
N SER A 174 1.17 9.70 21.07
CA SER A 174 -0.23 10.02 21.29
C SER A 174 -0.61 9.90 22.76
N HIS A 175 -0.19 8.83 23.44
CA HIS A 175 -0.45 8.61 24.87
C HIS A 175 0.24 9.66 25.75
N GLN A 176 1.43 10.12 25.36
CA GLN A 176 2.14 11.19 26.06
C GLN A 176 1.56 12.60 25.81
N GLY A 177 0.58 12.73 24.91
CA GLY A 177 0.05 14.04 24.51
C GLY A 177 1.06 14.89 23.74
N LYS A 178 2.10 14.27 23.17
CA LYS A 178 3.20 14.95 22.45
C LYS A 178 3.13 14.77 20.93
N LEU A 179 2.09 14.12 20.43
CA LEU A 179 1.92 13.90 19.01
C LEU A 179 1.50 15.21 18.32
N SER A 180 2.44 15.87 17.67
CA SER A 180 2.19 17.06 16.86
C SER A 180 1.47 16.73 15.55
N GLY A 181 0.81 17.74 14.95
CA GLY A 181 0.13 17.60 13.65
C GLY A 181 1.06 17.11 12.55
N LEU A 182 2.31 17.59 12.53
CA LEU A 182 3.37 17.14 11.62
C LEU A 182 3.62 15.63 11.76
N ASN A 183 3.86 15.15 12.99
CA ASN A 183 4.16 13.74 13.23
C ASN A 183 2.96 12.83 12.94
N ALA A 184 1.75 13.28 13.25
CA ALA A 184 0.52 12.56 12.89
C ALA A 184 0.35 12.44 11.37
N ALA A 185 0.55 13.52 10.63
CA ALA A 185 0.44 13.56 9.17
C ALA A 185 1.49 12.65 8.50
N LEU A 186 2.76 12.78 8.89
CA LEU A 186 3.85 11.96 8.35
C LEU A 186 3.65 10.48 8.69
N GLY A 187 3.30 10.18 9.94
CA GLY A 187 2.97 8.81 10.36
C GLY A 187 1.85 8.20 9.53
N ALA A 188 0.76 8.94 9.28
CA ALA A 188 -0.36 8.46 8.47
C ALA A 188 0.03 8.18 7.02
N MET A 189 0.76 9.10 6.37
CA MET A 189 1.20 8.93 4.98
C MET A 189 2.17 7.75 4.81
N VAL A 190 3.08 7.57 5.76
CA VAL A 190 4.03 6.45 5.76
C VAL A 190 3.31 5.13 6.03
N LEU A 191 2.44 5.07 7.04
CA LEU A 191 1.63 3.87 7.34
C LEU A 191 0.80 3.47 6.11
N ASP A 192 0.23 4.44 5.39
CA ASP A 192 -0.47 4.14 4.16
C ASP A 192 0.47 3.55 3.11
N ALA A 193 1.61 4.17 2.85
CA ALA A 193 2.58 3.65 1.89
C ALA A 193 3.00 2.19 2.19
N GLN A 194 3.26 1.88 3.45
CA GLN A 194 3.57 0.53 3.91
C GLN A 194 2.38 -0.41 3.76
N ASN A 195 1.16 0.03 4.08
CA ASN A 195 -0.07 -0.74 3.86
C ASN A 195 -0.25 -1.09 2.38
N VAL A 196 -0.04 -0.13 1.48
CA VAL A 196 -0.07 -0.38 0.04
C VAL A 196 0.98 -1.42 -0.34
N ALA A 197 2.22 -1.24 0.11
CA ALA A 197 3.33 -2.12 -0.24
C ALA A 197 3.14 -3.56 0.30
N LEU A 198 2.63 -3.73 1.52
CA LEU A 198 2.29 -5.04 2.09
C LEU A 198 1.25 -5.80 1.24
N SER A 199 0.38 -5.08 0.52
CA SER A 199 -0.63 -5.72 -0.34
C SER A 199 0.00 -6.49 -1.50
N VAL A 200 1.18 -6.04 -1.96
CA VAL A 200 1.94 -6.69 -3.02
C VAL A 200 2.34 -8.10 -2.60
N SER A 201 2.62 -8.32 -1.30
CA SER A 201 3.08 -9.61 -0.80
C SER A 201 2.05 -10.73 -0.96
N PHE A 202 0.74 -10.44 -0.98
CA PHE A 202 -0.31 -11.44 -1.26
C PHE A 202 -0.28 -12.00 -2.68
N SER A 203 0.52 -11.40 -3.57
CA SER A 203 0.76 -11.91 -4.93
C SER A 203 1.88 -12.95 -5.00
N SER A 204 2.68 -13.08 -3.95
CA SER A 204 3.87 -13.95 -3.95
C SER A 204 3.56 -15.35 -3.45
N ARG A 205 4.01 -16.36 -4.21
CA ARG A 205 3.91 -17.77 -3.81
C ARG A 205 4.57 -18.06 -2.48
N GLU A 206 5.76 -17.51 -2.22
CA GLU A 206 6.49 -17.76 -0.96
C GLU A 206 5.70 -17.28 0.25
N VAL A 207 5.03 -16.13 0.10
CA VAL A 207 4.20 -15.55 1.15
C VAL A 207 2.95 -16.40 1.33
N LEU A 208 2.27 -16.78 0.24
CA LEU A 208 1.08 -17.63 0.29
C LEU A 208 1.36 -19.02 0.88
N ALA A 209 2.55 -19.58 0.62
CA ALA A 209 3.01 -20.83 1.24
C ALA A 209 3.28 -20.65 2.74
N ALA A 210 3.78 -19.48 3.15
CA ALA A 210 3.98 -19.12 4.55
C ALA A 210 2.68 -18.64 5.20
N ARG A 211 1.79 -19.56 5.59
CA ARG A 211 0.44 -19.25 6.11
C ARG A 211 0.40 -18.20 7.23
N SER A 212 1.34 -18.28 8.18
CA SER A 212 1.44 -17.30 9.27
C SER A 212 1.77 -15.90 8.76
N GLU A 213 2.54 -15.78 7.67
CA GLU A 213 2.91 -14.51 7.05
C GLU A 213 1.67 -13.83 6.46
N VAL A 214 0.83 -14.56 5.72
CA VAL A 214 -0.43 -14.03 5.14
C VAL A 214 -1.32 -13.43 6.23
N VAL A 215 -1.51 -14.15 7.34
CA VAL A 215 -2.32 -13.68 8.47
C VAL A 215 -1.68 -12.47 9.15
N THR A 216 -0.36 -12.50 9.34
CA THR A 216 0.38 -11.40 9.97
C THR A 216 0.26 -10.13 9.14
N ILE A 217 0.47 -10.22 7.82
CA ILE A 217 0.31 -9.09 6.89
C ILE A 217 -1.10 -8.52 6.97
N ALA A 218 -2.14 -9.36 6.98
CA ALA A 218 -3.53 -8.90 7.07
C ALA A 218 -3.81 -8.14 8.37
N ILE A 219 -3.34 -8.66 9.51
CA ILE A 219 -3.47 -8.00 10.82
C ILE A 219 -2.70 -6.68 10.83
N THR A 220 -1.46 -6.67 10.36
CA THR A 220 -0.63 -5.46 10.28
C THR A 220 -1.34 -4.39 9.44
N GLN A 221 -1.85 -4.75 8.26
CA GLN A 221 -2.58 -3.81 7.43
C GLN A 221 -3.84 -3.26 8.08
N PHE A 222 -4.61 -4.12 8.74
CA PHE A 222 -5.78 -3.71 9.51
C PHE A 222 -5.39 -2.68 10.57
N THR A 223 -4.35 -2.96 11.36
CA THR A 223 -3.87 -2.02 12.39
C THR A 223 -3.41 -0.69 11.81
N GLY A 224 -2.71 -0.70 10.67
CA GLY A 224 -2.29 0.53 9.99
C GLY A 224 -3.47 1.37 9.50
N LEU A 225 -4.48 0.73 8.91
CA LEU A 225 -5.69 1.44 8.46
C LEU A 225 -6.46 2.06 9.63
N VAL A 226 -6.58 1.34 10.75
CA VAL A 226 -7.18 1.89 11.98
C VAL A 226 -6.40 3.11 12.46
N TRP A 227 -5.07 3.02 12.51
CA TRP A 227 -4.21 4.14 12.90
C TRP A 227 -4.39 5.35 11.98
N ILE A 228 -4.39 5.16 10.67
CA ILE A 228 -4.64 6.24 9.70
C ILE A 228 -5.99 6.91 9.97
N GLY A 229 -7.05 6.13 10.21
CA GLY A 229 -8.38 6.68 10.52
C GLY A 229 -8.41 7.49 11.83
N VAL A 230 -7.77 6.98 12.89
CA VAL A 230 -7.66 7.66 14.18
C VAL A 230 -6.87 8.96 14.07
N LEU A 231 -5.71 8.91 13.40
CA LEU A 231 -4.85 10.08 13.19
C LEU A 231 -5.57 11.12 12.32
N MET A 232 -6.18 10.73 11.21
CA MET A 232 -6.82 11.72 10.34
C MET A 232 -8.10 12.28 10.95
N SER A 233 -8.86 11.48 11.71
CA SER A 233 -9.99 11.99 12.50
C SER A 233 -9.52 12.99 13.56
N GLY A 234 -8.48 12.66 14.33
CA GLY A 234 -7.87 13.57 15.30
C GLY A 234 -7.38 14.87 14.67
N TYR A 235 -6.81 14.78 13.46
CA TYR A 235 -6.35 15.94 12.70
C TYR A 235 -7.52 16.84 12.28
N THR A 236 -8.61 16.26 11.77
CA THR A 236 -9.79 17.04 11.33
C THR A 236 -10.48 17.81 12.47
N VAL A 237 -10.37 17.33 13.71
CA VAL A 237 -10.92 18.01 14.90
C VAL A 237 -9.91 18.93 15.59
N GLY A 238 -8.70 19.09 15.03
CA GLY A 238 -7.66 19.95 15.59
C GLY A 238 -6.96 19.39 16.85
N ARG A 239 -7.04 18.08 17.10
CA ARG A 239 -6.49 17.45 18.33
C ARG A 239 -4.96 17.56 18.45
N TYR A 240 -4.27 17.74 17.33
CA TYR A 240 -2.80 17.77 17.27
C TYR A 240 -2.22 19.17 17.09
N GLN A 241 -3.03 20.20 17.35
CA GLN A 241 -2.52 21.57 17.47
C GLN A 241 -1.65 21.65 18.73
N THR A 242 -0.44 22.15 18.57
CA THR A 242 0.53 22.37 19.67
C THR A 242 0.90 23.84 19.70
N ASP A 243 1.33 24.35 20.86
CA ASP A 243 1.76 25.75 20.98
C ASP A 243 2.89 26.11 20.00
N ASP A 244 3.79 25.15 19.73
CA ASP A 244 4.92 25.31 18.79
C ASP A 244 4.52 25.22 17.30
N CYS A 245 3.30 24.79 17.01
CA CYS A 245 2.79 24.61 15.66
C CYS A 245 1.25 24.63 15.67
N PRO A 246 0.66 25.83 15.80
CA PRO A 246 -0.79 25.97 15.84
C PRO A 246 -1.43 25.67 14.47
N CYS A 247 -0.71 26.02 13.39
CA CYS A 247 -1.16 25.87 12.02
C CYS A 247 -0.25 24.95 11.23
N PHE A 248 -0.73 23.75 10.93
CA PHE A 248 -0.04 22.82 10.04
C PHE A 248 -0.93 22.47 8.85
N SER A 249 -0.35 22.52 7.66
CA SER A 249 -1.01 22.15 6.42
C SER A 249 -0.16 21.17 5.63
N PHE A 250 -0.81 20.16 5.07
CA PHE A 250 -0.15 19.21 4.19
C PHE A 250 -1.09 18.73 3.07
N PHE A 251 -0.46 18.17 2.04
CA PHE A 251 -1.12 17.63 0.88
C PHE A 251 -0.79 16.15 0.77
N TRP A 252 -1.82 15.35 0.58
CA TRP A 252 -1.68 13.93 0.33
C TRP A 252 -2.48 13.55 -0.90
N TRP A 253 -3.75 13.17 -0.75
CA TRP A 253 -4.72 13.07 -1.85
C TRP A 253 -5.71 14.25 -1.88
N SER A 254 -5.73 15.00 -0.80
CA SER A 254 -6.51 16.19 -0.51
C SER A 254 -5.69 17.12 0.37
N TRP A 255 -6.12 18.38 0.44
CA TRP A 255 -5.54 19.35 1.36
C TRP A 255 -6.10 19.14 2.77
N HIS A 256 -5.21 19.15 3.75
CA HIS A 256 -5.55 19.11 5.17
C HIS A 256 -4.86 20.27 5.87
N ASP A 257 -5.60 20.98 6.71
CA ASP A 257 -5.13 22.13 7.49
C ASP A 257 -5.79 22.10 8.87
N THR A 258 -5.05 22.45 9.91
CA THR A 258 -5.57 22.60 11.26
C THR A 258 -6.15 24.00 11.53
N CYS A 259 -5.89 25.00 10.69
CA CYS A 259 -6.17 26.40 11.03
C CYS A 259 -7.40 27.03 10.38
N LEU A 260 -7.51 27.01 9.05
CA LEU A 260 -8.56 27.77 8.36
C LEU A 260 -9.87 26.98 8.20
N GLY A 261 -9.93 25.77 8.77
CA GLY A 261 -10.99 24.81 8.50
C GLY A 261 -10.85 24.25 7.10
N VAL A 262 -10.80 22.93 7.00
CA VAL A 262 -10.69 22.26 5.69
C VAL A 262 -12.02 22.37 4.97
N PRO A 263 -12.06 22.80 3.68
CA PRO A 263 -13.29 22.76 2.91
C PRO A 263 -13.93 21.37 2.98
N MET A 264 -15.27 21.30 3.15
CA MET A 264 -15.97 20.01 3.27
C MET A 264 -15.64 19.04 2.12
N MET A 265 -15.39 19.58 0.92
CA MET A 265 -15.00 18.80 -0.25
C MET A 265 -13.64 18.09 -0.03
N GLU A 266 -12.62 18.77 0.48
CA GLU A 266 -11.30 18.18 0.73
C GLU A 266 -11.37 17.07 1.79
N THR A 267 -12.15 17.30 2.85
CA THR A 267 -12.42 16.27 3.86
C THR A 267 -13.12 15.05 3.24
N SER A 268 -14.07 15.28 2.33
CA SER A 268 -14.79 14.20 1.63
C SER A 268 -13.86 13.41 0.70
N ILE A 269 -12.97 14.07 -0.03
CA ILE A 269 -11.97 13.42 -0.90
C ILE A 269 -11.13 12.44 -0.07
N PHE A 270 -10.65 12.88 1.09
CA PHE A 270 -9.87 12.02 1.98
C PHE A 270 -10.62 10.77 2.42
N TRP A 271 -11.86 10.92 2.90
CA TRP A 271 -12.62 9.78 3.42
C TRP A 271 -13.03 8.80 2.32
N VAL A 272 -13.38 9.28 1.12
CA VAL A 272 -13.62 8.40 -0.03
C VAL A 272 -12.34 7.65 -0.42
N TYR A 273 -11.18 8.32 -0.38
CA TYR A 273 -9.89 7.66 -0.58
C TYR A 273 -9.65 6.60 0.51
N TYR A 274 -9.87 6.92 1.77
CA TYR A 274 -9.71 6.01 2.90
C TYR A 274 -10.62 4.77 2.79
N ASP A 275 -11.87 4.94 2.39
CA ASP A 275 -12.80 3.83 2.12
C ASP A 275 -12.30 2.95 0.97
N PHE A 276 -11.75 3.57 -0.09
CA PHE A 276 -11.10 2.83 -1.16
C PHE A 276 -9.92 1.99 -0.64
N ARG A 277 -9.14 2.51 0.31
CA ARG A 277 -8.03 1.76 0.94
C ARG A 277 -8.53 0.57 1.73
N TRP A 278 -9.60 0.72 2.51
CA TRP A 278 -10.25 -0.40 3.21
C TRP A 278 -10.73 -1.49 2.24
N LEU A 279 -11.47 -1.11 1.21
CA LEU A 279 -11.97 -2.07 0.22
C LEU A 279 -10.83 -2.77 -0.54
N ASN A 280 -9.76 -2.03 -0.86
CA ASN A 280 -8.59 -2.62 -1.49
C ASN A 280 -7.89 -3.62 -0.57
N SER A 281 -7.71 -3.30 0.71
CA SER A 281 -7.12 -4.24 1.67
C SER A 281 -8.00 -5.47 1.91
N ILE A 282 -9.31 -5.30 2.08
CA ILE A 282 -10.26 -6.42 2.22
C ILE A 282 -10.20 -7.33 1.00
N HIS A 283 -10.17 -6.76 -0.21
CA HIS A 283 -10.00 -7.54 -1.44
C HIS A 283 -8.71 -8.37 -1.39
N ASN A 284 -7.57 -7.75 -1.08
CA ASN A 284 -6.29 -8.44 -1.00
C ASN A 284 -6.25 -9.51 0.12
N TRP A 285 -6.94 -9.30 1.25
CA TRP A 285 -7.04 -10.29 2.33
C TRP A 285 -7.86 -11.50 1.90
N LEU A 286 -9.04 -11.28 1.31
CA LEU A 286 -9.89 -12.38 0.82
C LEU A 286 -9.15 -13.21 -0.23
N PHE A 287 -8.46 -12.53 -1.15
CA PHE A 287 -7.58 -13.15 -2.13
C PHE A 287 -6.49 -13.97 -1.43
N GLY A 288 -5.66 -13.33 -0.61
CA GLY A 288 -4.52 -13.96 0.06
C GLY A 288 -4.91 -15.16 0.93
N LEU A 289 -5.96 -15.02 1.75
CA LEU A 289 -6.47 -16.08 2.62
C LEU A 289 -7.03 -17.26 1.82
N ARG A 290 -7.73 -16.98 0.71
CA ARG A 290 -8.24 -18.04 -0.15
C ARG A 290 -7.11 -18.85 -0.78
N TYR A 291 -6.12 -18.17 -1.36
CA TYR A 291 -5.00 -18.85 -2.01
C TYR A 291 -4.08 -19.56 -1.02
N MET A 292 -3.88 -18.99 0.17
CA MET A 292 -3.22 -19.67 1.28
C MET A 292 -3.94 -20.98 1.66
N TRP A 293 -5.28 -20.94 1.75
CA TRP A 293 -6.06 -22.13 2.08
C TRP A 293 -5.97 -23.20 0.99
N ASP A 294 -6.06 -22.80 -0.27
CA ASP A 294 -5.95 -23.75 -1.37
C ASP A 294 -4.54 -24.36 -1.46
N PHE A 295 -3.49 -23.60 -1.13
CA PHE A 295 -2.12 -24.09 -0.98
C PHE A 295 -2.02 -25.12 0.15
N HIS A 296 -2.64 -24.84 1.30
CA HIS A 296 -2.67 -25.77 2.44
C HIS A 296 -3.34 -27.11 2.08
N LEU A 297 -4.49 -27.06 1.40
CA LEU A 297 -5.18 -28.27 0.96
C LEU A 297 -4.31 -29.06 -0.01
N TRP A 298 -3.69 -28.39 -0.97
CA TRP A 298 -2.83 -29.06 -1.95
C TRP A 298 -1.66 -29.80 -1.29
N GLU A 299 -0.94 -29.14 -0.38
CA GLU A 299 0.19 -29.75 0.34
C GLU A 299 -0.25 -30.98 1.15
N LYS A 300 -1.45 -30.94 1.75
CA LYS A 300 -2.01 -32.04 2.53
C LYS A 300 -2.36 -33.26 1.67
N TYR A 301 -2.81 -33.07 0.44
CA TYR A 301 -3.21 -34.19 -0.43
C TYR A 301 -2.08 -34.68 -1.33
N ALA A 302 -1.15 -33.80 -1.72
CA ALA A 302 0.03 -34.17 -2.50
C ALA A 302 1.01 -35.07 -1.72
N SER A 303 0.95 -35.06 -0.38
CA SER A 303 1.75 -35.99 0.45
C SER A 303 1.23 -37.44 0.38
N ASP A 304 -0.02 -37.64 0.01
CA ASP A 304 -0.72 -38.93 0.14
C ASP A 304 -0.79 -39.71 -1.17
N ASP A 305 -0.52 -39.06 -2.31
CA ASP A 305 -0.62 -39.66 -3.65
C ASP A 305 0.61 -39.26 -4.50
N LEU A 306 1.45 -40.23 -4.87
CA LEU A 306 2.78 -40.01 -5.47
C LEU A 306 2.75 -39.53 -6.94
N ASP A 307 1.59 -39.51 -7.59
CA ASP A 307 1.43 -39.21 -9.02
C ASP A 307 0.60 -37.94 -9.31
N VAL A 308 0.58 -36.97 -8.39
CA VAL A 308 -0.19 -35.73 -8.58
C VAL A 308 0.43 -34.84 -9.66
N VAL A 309 -0.33 -34.64 -10.74
CA VAL A 309 -0.17 -33.65 -11.82
C VAL A 309 0.34 -32.31 -11.29
N GLU A 310 1.30 -31.69 -12.00
CA GLU A 310 1.87 -30.38 -11.65
C GLU A 310 0.77 -29.42 -11.13
N PRO A 311 0.95 -28.85 -9.93
CA PRO A 311 -0.12 -28.09 -9.29
C PRO A 311 -0.53 -26.92 -10.19
N PHE A 312 -1.84 -26.73 -10.37
CA PHE A 312 -2.43 -25.53 -11.02
C PHE A 312 -1.79 -24.20 -10.55
N TRP A 313 -1.29 -24.18 -9.32
CA TRP A 313 -0.56 -23.09 -8.69
C TRP A 313 0.76 -22.70 -9.37
N THR A 314 1.38 -23.59 -10.17
CA THR A 314 2.57 -23.32 -10.99
C THR A 314 2.33 -22.31 -12.12
N HIS A 315 1.09 -21.89 -12.36
CA HIS A 315 0.77 -20.86 -13.38
C HIS A 315 0.06 -19.61 -12.85
N VAL A 316 -0.30 -19.56 -11.55
CA VAL A 316 -1.04 -18.42 -10.96
C VAL A 316 -0.26 -17.10 -10.74
N PRO A 317 1.05 -17.04 -10.48
CA PRO A 317 1.73 -15.83 -10.01
C PRO A 317 2.02 -14.80 -11.11
N GLU A 318 2.00 -15.18 -12.38
CA GLU A 318 2.33 -14.26 -13.48
C GLU A 318 1.26 -13.17 -13.68
N MET A 319 0.02 -13.40 -13.25
CA MET A 319 -1.09 -12.45 -13.43
C MET A 319 -1.24 -11.46 -12.29
N VAL A 320 -0.83 -11.86 -11.08
CA VAL A 320 -0.99 -11.04 -9.88
C VAL A 320 0.07 -9.93 -9.85
N GLY A 321 1.19 -10.12 -10.56
CA GLY A 321 2.23 -9.12 -10.75
C GLY A 321 1.72 -7.78 -11.30
N PHE A 322 0.69 -7.75 -12.15
CA PHE A 322 0.19 -6.48 -12.69
C PHE A 322 -0.55 -5.63 -11.66
N SER A 323 -1.19 -6.26 -10.67
CA SER A 323 -1.78 -5.53 -9.54
C SER A 323 -0.74 -4.72 -8.76
N LEU A 324 0.56 -5.08 -8.85
CA LEU A 324 1.68 -4.30 -8.33
C LEU A 324 1.62 -2.85 -8.79
N PHE A 325 1.41 -2.62 -10.08
CA PHE A 325 1.54 -1.27 -10.63
C PHE A 325 0.56 -0.30 -9.97
N ARG A 326 -0.68 -0.75 -9.74
CA ARG A 326 -1.67 -0.01 -8.96
C ARG A 326 -1.15 0.30 -7.55
N HIS A 327 -0.65 -0.70 -6.84
CA HIS A 327 -0.09 -0.53 -5.50
C HIS A 327 1.16 0.38 -5.50
N ALA A 328 2.02 0.29 -6.50
CA ALA A 328 3.21 1.13 -6.61
C ALA A 328 2.84 2.61 -6.72
N VAL A 329 1.82 2.97 -7.50
CA VAL A 329 1.39 4.36 -7.64
C VAL A 329 0.89 4.94 -6.32
N PHE A 330 0.02 4.22 -5.61
CA PHE A 330 -0.50 4.72 -4.33
C PHE A 330 0.59 4.74 -3.25
N GLY A 331 1.42 3.70 -3.17
CA GLY A 331 2.49 3.62 -2.18
C GLY A 331 3.56 4.68 -2.37
N LEU A 332 4.02 4.86 -3.61
CA LEU A 332 4.99 5.90 -3.96
C LEU A 332 4.38 7.30 -3.86
N GLY A 333 3.09 7.47 -4.18
CA GLY A 333 2.36 8.72 -4.00
C GLY A 333 2.32 9.15 -2.53
N SER A 334 2.00 8.22 -1.62
CA SER A 334 1.98 8.48 -0.17
C SER A 334 3.38 8.77 0.39
N LEU A 335 4.42 8.07 -0.08
CA LEU A 335 5.82 8.43 0.26
C LEU A 335 6.22 9.80 -0.28
N ALA A 336 5.86 10.11 -1.53
CA ALA A 336 6.14 11.42 -2.13
C ALA A 336 5.44 12.54 -1.36
N ALA A 337 4.19 12.33 -0.92
CA ALA A 337 3.47 13.26 -0.06
C ALA A 337 4.19 13.50 1.27
N ALA A 338 4.66 12.45 1.94
CA ALA A 338 5.43 12.56 3.18
C ALA A 338 6.74 13.33 2.96
N GLU A 339 7.46 13.05 1.88
CA GLU A 339 8.71 13.73 1.51
C GLU A 339 8.49 15.21 1.16
N LEU A 340 7.42 15.54 0.43
CA LEU A 340 7.08 16.93 0.13
C LEU A 340 6.73 17.70 1.40
N THR A 341 5.94 17.07 2.28
CA THR A 341 5.57 17.63 3.58
C THR A 341 6.81 17.92 4.44
N LEU A 342 7.75 16.98 4.50
CA LEU A 342 9.03 17.18 5.18
C LEU A 342 9.89 18.26 4.54
N ARG A 343 9.95 18.37 3.21
CA ARG A 343 10.76 19.39 2.53
C ARG A 343 10.18 20.78 2.73
N ALA A 344 8.86 20.91 2.72
CA ALA A 344 8.16 22.15 3.01
C ALA A 344 8.39 22.58 4.46
N HIS A 345 8.57 21.62 5.38
CA HIS A 345 8.81 21.85 6.80
C HIS A 345 10.31 21.96 7.14
N ASN A 346 10.79 23.15 7.51
CA ASN A 346 12.19 23.38 7.94
C ASN A 346 13.28 22.85 6.97
N GLY A 347 12.98 22.81 5.67
CA GLY A 347 13.91 22.36 4.64
C GLY A 347 14.29 20.88 4.72
N GLY A 348 13.49 20.06 5.40
CA GLY A 348 13.72 18.62 5.53
C GLY A 348 14.87 18.20 6.44
N ARG A 349 15.37 19.10 7.31
CA ARG A 349 16.34 18.75 8.35
C ARG A 349 15.62 17.98 9.46
N GLY A 350 15.92 16.69 9.58
CA GLY A 350 15.54 15.89 10.74
C GLY A 350 16.45 16.19 11.94
N PRO A 351 16.13 15.66 13.13
CA PRO A 351 17.01 15.73 14.29
C PRO A 351 18.40 15.16 13.94
N GLU A 352 19.45 15.81 14.44
CA GLU A 352 20.85 15.41 14.17
C GLU A 352 21.24 14.11 14.90
N GLU A 353 20.49 13.73 15.94
CA GLU A 353 20.75 12.53 16.73
C GLU A 353 19.96 11.31 16.21
N PHE A 354 20.64 10.18 16.10
CA PHE A 354 20.01 8.91 15.72
C PHE A 354 19.28 8.30 16.91
N THR A 355 17.96 8.17 16.81
CA THR A 355 17.11 7.45 17.75
C THR A 355 17.23 5.94 17.59
N VAL A 356 16.82 5.18 18.62
CA VAL A 356 16.83 3.71 18.59
C VAL A 356 15.93 3.18 17.47
N GLY A 357 14.78 3.80 17.22
CA GLY A 357 13.89 3.41 16.11
C GLY A 357 14.53 3.64 14.75
N GLN A 358 15.28 4.73 14.55
CA GLN A 358 16.03 4.96 13.31
C GLN A 358 17.10 3.90 13.08
N VAL A 359 17.90 3.59 14.10
CA VAL A 359 18.94 2.56 13.98
C VAL A 359 18.31 1.20 13.66
N THR A 360 17.23 0.86 14.35
CA THR A 360 16.50 -0.40 14.11
C THR A 360 15.95 -0.46 12.69
N GLY A 361 15.31 0.61 12.21
CA GLY A 361 14.78 0.69 10.84
C GLY A 361 15.86 0.53 9.78
N ILE A 362 17.00 1.21 9.92
CA ILE A 362 18.15 1.08 9.01
C ILE A 362 18.67 -0.34 8.99
N VAL A 363 18.90 -0.95 10.17
CA VAL A 363 19.44 -2.30 10.29
C VAL A 363 18.50 -3.31 9.63
N VAL A 364 17.20 -3.26 9.96
CA VAL A 364 16.20 -4.15 9.37
C VAL A 364 16.16 -3.97 7.85
N ALA A 365 16.01 -2.74 7.35
CA ALA A 365 15.96 -2.49 5.91
C ALA A 365 17.24 -2.94 5.18
N SER A 366 18.41 -2.70 5.75
CA SER A 366 19.69 -3.09 5.15
C SER A 366 19.85 -4.60 5.09
N LEU A 367 19.55 -5.31 6.18
CA LEU A 367 19.63 -6.77 6.22
C LEU A 367 18.64 -7.42 5.24
N THR A 368 17.39 -6.93 5.23
CA THR A 368 16.38 -7.40 4.29
C THR A 368 16.79 -7.12 2.84
N PHE A 369 17.34 -5.94 2.56
CA PHE A 369 17.85 -5.58 1.23
C PHE A 369 19.00 -6.47 0.78
N LEU A 370 20.03 -6.64 1.62
CA LEU A 370 21.19 -7.48 1.30
C LEU A 370 20.77 -8.92 1.03
N ARG A 371 19.86 -9.46 1.85
CA ARG A 371 19.31 -10.80 1.65
C ARG A 371 18.52 -10.89 0.34
N ALA A 372 17.70 -9.89 0.03
CA ALA A 372 16.91 -9.87 -1.20
C ALA A 372 17.79 -9.76 -2.44
N ALA A 373 18.79 -8.87 -2.43
CA ALA A 373 19.77 -8.72 -3.49
C ALA A 373 20.57 -10.02 -3.70
N TRP A 374 21.02 -10.67 -2.62
CA TRP A 374 21.70 -11.96 -2.70
C TRP A 374 20.84 -13.04 -3.36
N LEU A 375 19.60 -13.22 -2.91
CA LEU A 375 18.69 -14.22 -3.48
C LEU A 375 18.36 -13.94 -4.95
N PHE A 376 18.21 -12.65 -5.29
CA PHE A 376 18.02 -12.22 -6.67
C PHE A 376 19.24 -12.61 -7.53
N LEU A 377 20.45 -12.25 -7.13
CA LEU A 377 21.68 -12.57 -7.87
C LEU A 377 21.91 -14.08 -8.03
N VAL A 378 21.73 -14.86 -6.96
CA VAL A 378 21.89 -16.32 -6.99
C VAL A 378 20.91 -16.97 -7.95
N THR A 379 19.71 -16.39 -8.10
CA THR A 379 18.74 -16.96 -9.04
C THR A 379 19.11 -16.63 -10.47
N PHE A 380 19.43 -15.37 -10.78
CA PHE A 380 19.83 -14.96 -12.12
C PHE A 380 21.17 -15.57 -12.58
N SER A 381 22.02 -16.05 -11.65
CA SER A 381 23.25 -16.75 -12.02
C SER A 381 23.04 -18.23 -12.38
N LYS A 382 21.87 -18.79 -12.07
CA LYS A 382 21.55 -20.21 -12.31
C LYS A 382 20.75 -20.41 -13.61
N ASP A 383 20.07 -19.36 -14.07
CA ASP A 383 19.45 -19.27 -15.40
C ASP A 383 20.51 -18.81 -16.42
#